data_AF-A0A0T5ZCS5-F1
#
_entry.id   AF-A0A0T5ZCS5-F1
#
_cell.length_a   1.000
_cell.length_b   1.000
_cell.length_c   1.000
_cell.angle_alpha   90.00
_cell.angle_beta   90.00
_cell.angle_gamma   90.00
#
_symmetry.space_group_name_H-M   'P 1'
#
loop_
_entity.id
_entity.type
_entity.pdbx_description
1 polymer ?
#
loop_
_entity_poly.entity_id
_entity_poly.type
_entity_poly.pdbx_seq_one_letter_code
_entity_poly.pdbx_strand_id
1 'polypeptide(L)'
;GCPGNPSHVGVSITTVTNLVSDGCRDHSWADPPVGPSVDDLAEALADLAPFQVTAPTRDVTIDGYSGKHLEWTVPDLPVDGTGNDLRFTGCVEGNLKSWVGFIDTAEPGDAFYGYTGPGYREEFWIVDVEGTRLMIAAEGSPGSPAEDLAELRAIVDSVRIEP
;
A
#
# COMPACT_ATOMS: atom_id res chain seq x y z
N GLY A 1 19.51 -2.35 -3.79
CA GLY A 1 20.35 -2.88 -4.88
C GLY A 1 19.82 -4.24 -5.29
N CYS A 2 19.93 -4.64 -6.56
CA CYS A 2 19.69 -6.02 -7.03
C CYS A 2 21.06 -6.67 -7.32
N PRO A 3 21.33 -7.94 -6.95
CA PRO A 3 20.57 -9.10 -7.41
C PRO A 3 20.14 -10.07 -6.29
N GLY A 4 18.97 -10.72 -6.48
CA GLY A 4 18.33 -11.60 -5.48
C GLY A 4 17.72 -10.77 -4.36
N ASN A 5 16.65 -10.01 -4.68
CA ASN A 5 16.14 -8.84 -3.95
C ASN A 5 16.51 -8.88 -2.46
N PRO A 6 17.62 -8.22 -2.06
CA PRO A 6 17.92 -8.06 -0.65
C PRO A 6 16.72 -7.39 -0.02
N SER A 7 16.42 -7.81 1.19
CA SER A 7 15.34 -7.25 1.96
C SER A 7 15.41 -5.72 1.95
N HIS A 8 14.32 -5.07 1.64
CA HIS A 8 14.21 -3.63 1.58
C HIS A 8 13.01 -3.12 2.38
N VAL A 9 13.11 -1.85 2.73
CA VAL A 9 12.03 -1.06 3.29
C VAL A 9 11.82 0.17 2.42
N GLY A 10 10.58 0.64 2.36
CA GLY A 10 10.20 1.82 1.59
C GLY A 10 9.19 2.65 2.35
N VAL A 11 9.23 3.97 2.17
CA VAL A 11 8.15 4.87 2.60
C VAL A 11 7.73 5.72 1.42
N SER A 12 6.42 5.81 1.23
CA SER A 12 5.78 6.68 0.24
C SER A 12 4.79 7.59 0.96
N ILE A 13 4.75 8.86 0.56
CA ILE A 13 3.76 9.84 1.02
C ILE A 13 3.04 10.32 -0.23
N THR A 14 1.73 10.05 -0.31
CA THR A 14 0.96 10.30 -1.54
C THR A 14 -0.51 10.59 -1.24
N THR A 15 -1.22 11.11 -2.24
CA THR A 15 -2.68 11.19 -2.25
C THR A 15 -3.23 10.04 -3.08
N VAL A 16 -4.21 9.31 -2.52
CA VAL A 16 -4.86 8.18 -3.18
C VAL A 16 -6.17 8.63 -3.79
N THR A 17 -6.28 8.43 -5.10
CA THR A 17 -7.45 8.83 -5.90
C THR A 17 -8.50 7.74 -5.99
N ASN A 18 -8.08 6.48 -6.07
CA ASN A 18 -8.96 5.30 -6.06
C ASN A 18 -8.18 4.03 -5.70
N LEU A 19 -8.85 2.87 -5.71
CA LEU A 19 -8.24 1.54 -5.69
C LEU A 19 -8.60 0.77 -6.96
N VAL A 20 -7.92 -0.34 -7.22
CA VAL A 20 -8.40 -1.34 -8.17
C VAL A 20 -9.56 -2.15 -7.58
N SER A 21 -10.41 -2.73 -8.43
CA SER A 21 -11.56 -3.53 -8.02
C SER A 21 -11.16 -4.87 -7.38
N ASP A 22 -10.08 -5.49 -7.87
CA ASP A 22 -9.41 -6.65 -7.26
C ASP A 22 -7.92 -6.62 -7.64
N GLY A 23 -7.05 -6.68 -6.65
CA GLY A 23 -5.61 -6.54 -6.82
C GLY A 23 -4.95 -7.61 -7.69
N CYS A 24 -5.62 -8.73 -7.96
CA CYS A 24 -5.08 -9.84 -8.75
C CYS A 24 -5.96 -10.19 -9.96
N ARG A 25 -7.29 -10.05 -9.84
CA ARG A 25 -8.25 -10.51 -10.84
C ARG A 25 -8.81 -9.41 -11.72
N ASP A 26 -8.84 -8.17 -11.26
CA ASP A 26 -9.45 -7.05 -11.97
C ASP A 26 -8.80 -5.71 -11.60
N HIS A 27 -7.87 -5.28 -12.45
CA HIS A 27 -7.15 -4.03 -12.27
C HIS A 27 -7.92 -2.78 -12.74
N SER A 28 -9.19 -2.92 -13.14
CA SER A 28 -10.04 -1.74 -13.35
C SER A 28 -10.18 -0.97 -12.04
N TRP A 29 -10.22 0.36 -12.13
CA TRP A 29 -10.46 1.18 -10.96
C TRP A 29 -11.86 0.93 -10.39
N ALA A 30 -12.00 1.02 -9.07
CA ALA A 30 -13.27 0.80 -8.39
C ALA A 30 -14.35 1.75 -8.91
N ASP A 31 -15.53 1.19 -9.23
CA ASP A 31 -16.73 1.89 -9.66
C ASP A 31 -17.94 1.40 -8.83
N PRO A 32 -18.53 2.25 -7.95
CA PRO A 32 -18.22 3.66 -7.75
C PRO A 32 -16.83 3.89 -7.13
N PRO A 33 -16.19 5.06 -7.37
CA PRO A 33 -14.92 5.39 -6.74
C PRO A 33 -15.00 5.37 -5.21
N VAL A 34 -13.88 5.04 -4.57
CA VAL A 34 -13.76 5.10 -3.11
C VAL A 34 -14.13 6.50 -2.60
N GLY A 35 -14.96 6.55 -1.55
CA GLY A 35 -15.43 7.80 -0.95
C GLY A 35 -14.28 8.68 -0.45
N PRO A 36 -14.51 9.98 -0.16
CA PRO A 36 -13.43 10.93 0.10
C PRO A 36 -12.87 10.86 1.53
N SER A 37 -13.54 10.20 2.48
CA SER A 37 -13.12 10.23 3.89
C SER A 37 -11.93 9.30 4.17
N VAL A 38 -11.27 9.50 5.31
CA VAL A 38 -10.23 8.57 5.78
C VAL A 38 -10.80 7.17 6.07
N ASP A 39 -12.05 7.11 6.52
CA ASP A 39 -12.77 5.87 6.82
C ASP A 39 -13.03 5.08 5.53
N ASP A 40 -13.52 5.76 4.49
CA ASP A 40 -13.83 5.12 3.20
C ASP A 40 -12.58 4.45 2.60
N LEU A 41 -11.42 5.12 2.64
CA LEU A 41 -10.18 4.55 2.11
C LEU A 41 -9.66 3.41 2.99
N ALA A 42 -9.73 3.56 4.31
CA ALA A 42 -9.26 2.52 5.21
C ALA A 42 -10.10 1.23 5.09
N GLU A 43 -11.42 1.36 4.94
CA GLU A 43 -12.33 0.24 4.70
C GLU A 43 -12.08 -0.38 3.33
N ALA A 44 -11.96 0.44 2.27
CA ALA A 44 -11.69 -0.07 0.93
C ALA A 44 -10.33 -0.80 0.82
N LEU A 45 -9.28 -0.33 1.50
CA LEU A 45 -8.00 -1.05 1.57
C LEU A 45 -8.12 -2.33 2.40
N ALA A 46 -8.87 -2.31 3.50
CA ALA A 46 -9.05 -3.49 4.34
C ALA A 46 -9.80 -4.62 3.59
N ASP A 47 -10.69 -4.25 2.67
CA ASP A 47 -11.47 -5.20 1.87
C ASP A 47 -10.82 -5.56 0.52
N LEU A 48 -9.68 -4.94 0.18
CA LEU A 48 -9.05 -5.13 -1.12
C LEU A 48 -8.44 -6.52 -1.27
N ALA A 49 -9.14 -7.40 -1.97
CA ALA A 49 -8.61 -8.71 -2.33
C ALA A 49 -7.40 -8.56 -3.27
N PRO A 50 -6.39 -9.44 -3.19
CA PRO A 50 -6.26 -10.56 -2.26
C PRO A 50 -5.51 -10.21 -0.96
N PHE A 51 -5.21 -8.94 -0.69
CA PHE A 51 -4.41 -8.54 0.48
C PHE A 51 -5.06 -8.99 1.78
N GLN A 52 -4.22 -9.33 2.77
CA GLN A 52 -4.68 -9.85 4.06
C GLN A 52 -4.36 -8.84 5.15
N VAL A 53 -5.40 -8.23 5.71
CA VAL A 53 -5.25 -7.36 6.88
C VAL A 53 -4.71 -8.17 8.05
N THR A 54 -3.62 -7.72 8.66
CA THR A 54 -2.96 -8.42 9.78
C THR A 54 -3.47 -7.96 11.13
N ALA A 55 -4.08 -6.78 11.20
CA ALA A 55 -4.68 -6.21 12.41
C ALA A 55 -5.88 -5.32 12.06
N PRO A 56 -6.92 -5.25 12.92
CA PRO A 56 -8.04 -4.34 12.71
C PRO A 56 -7.60 -2.89 12.56
N THR A 57 -8.25 -2.17 11.65
CA THR A 57 -8.07 -0.72 11.47
C THR A 57 -8.27 0.00 12.79
N ARG A 58 -7.37 0.92 13.13
CA ARG A 58 -7.40 1.70 14.37
C ARG A 58 -7.36 3.19 14.10
N ASP A 59 -8.00 3.96 14.99
CA ASP A 59 -7.87 5.40 15.01
C ASP A 59 -6.46 5.81 15.44
N VAL A 60 -5.91 6.82 14.76
CA VAL A 60 -4.61 7.41 15.07
C VAL A 60 -4.68 8.93 14.98
N THR A 61 -3.69 9.58 15.58
CA THR A 61 -3.47 11.01 15.44
C THR A 61 -2.03 11.23 15.02
N ILE A 62 -1.80 11.96 13.93
CA ILE A 62 -0.48 12.34 13.43
C ILE A 62 -0.42 13.85 13.37
N ASP A 63 0.52 14.44 14.11
CA ASP A 63 0.73 15.89 14.16
C ASP A 63 -0.55 16.70 14.43
N GLY A 64 -1.46 16.15 15.25
CA GLY A 64 -2.75 16.76 15.60
C GLY A 64 -3.90 16.46 14.64
N TYR A 65 -3.64 15.83 13.49
CA TYR A 65 -4.66 15.43 12.52
C TYR A 65 -5.17 14.02 12.80
N SER A 66 -6.48 13.84 12.66
CA SER A 66 -7.13 12.53 12.86
C SER A 66 -6.97 11.65 11.63
N GLY A 67 -6.85 10.35 11.85
CA GLY A 67 -6.67 9.40 10.76
C GLY A 67 -6.91 7.95 11.17
N LYS A 68 -6.64 7.06 10.22
CA LYS A 68 -6.70 5.61 10.37
C LYS A 68 -5.34 4.98 10.15
N HIS A 69 -5.05 3.92 10.89
CA HIS A 69 -3.93 3.04 10.63
C HIS A 69 -4.44 1.64 10.35
N LEU A 70 -3.93 1.03 9.29
CA LEU A 70 -4.14 -0.38 8.97
C LEU A 70 -2.82 -1.02 8.51
N GLU A 71 -2.76 -2.34 8.61
CA GLU A 71 -1.64 -3.14 8.15
C GLU A 71 -2.16 -4.31 7.36
N TRP A 72 -1.54 -4.59 6.22
CA TRP A 72 -1.82 -5.79 5.46
C TRP A 72 -0.55 -6.55 5.09
N THR A 73 -0.74 -7.76 4.57
CA THR A 73 0.31 -8.55 3.96
C THR A 73 -0.11 -9.09 2.61
N VAL A 74 0.85 -9.23 1.71
CA VAL A 74 0.67 -9.97 0.46
C VAL A 74 0.57 -11.46 0.80
N PRO A 75 -0.55 -12.13 0.46
CA PRO A 75 -0.71 -13.55 0.76
C PRO A 75 0.30 -14.43 0.02
N ASP A 76 0.41 -15.69 0.45
CA ASP A 76 1.24 -16.72 -0.20
C ASP A 76 0.65 -17.13 -1.57
N LEU A 77 0.89 -16.28 -2.57
CA LEU A 77 0.47 -16.47 -3.96
C LEU A 77 1.58 -17.11 -4.79
N PRO A 78 1.24 -17.95 -5.77
CA PRO A 78 2.22 -18.61 -6.61
C PRO A 78 2.93 -17.61 -7.54
N VAL A 79 4.26 -17.57 -7.43
CA VAL A 79 5.13 -16.74 -8.27
C VAL A 79 6.02 -17.60 -9.16
N ASP A 80 6.35 -17.08 -10.34
CA ASP A 80 7.32 -17.66 -11.28
C ASP A 80 8.29 -16.57 -11.76
N GLY A 81 9.42 -16.96 -12.33
CA GLY A 81 10.47 -16.06 -12.81
C GLY A 81 11.54 -15.76 -11.76
N THR A 82 12.44 -14.85 -12.12
CA THR A 82 13.59 -14.49 -11.27
C THR A 82 13.93 -13.01 -11.42
N GLY A 83 14.38 -12.37 -10.34
CA GLY A 83 14.76 -10.95 -10.39
C GLY A 83 13.59 -10.09 -10.84
N ASN A 84 13.81 -9.28 -11.88
CA ASN A 84 12.79 -8.36 -12.40
C ASN A 84 11.69 -9.08 -13.22
N ASP A 85 11.85 -10.36 -13.53
CA ASP A 85 10.86 -11.15 -14.28
C ASP A 85 9.89 -11.91 -13.36
N LEU A 86 9.94 -11.64 -12.05
CA LEU A 86 9.03 -12.22 -11.07
C LEU A 86 7.59 -11.80 -11.37
N ARG A 87 6.69 -12.78 -11.43
CA ARG A 87 5.27 -12.57 -11.73
C ARG A 87 4.37 -13.45 -10.88
N PHE A 88 3.24 -12.90 -10.45
CA PHE A 88 2.17 -13.63 -9.78
C PHE A 88 1.36 -14.42 -10.80
N THR A 89 1.67 -15.70 -10.97
CA THR A 89 1.14 -16.55 -12.05
C THR A 89 -0.37 -16.69 -12.09
N GLY A 90 -1.07 -16.45 -10.98
CA GLY A 90 -2.53 -16.48 -10.89
C GLY A 90 -3.22 -15.13 -11.13
N CYS A 91 -2.46 -14.05 -11.30
CA CYS A 91 -2.99 -12.70 -11.46
C CYS A 91 -2.99 -12.25 -12.91
N VAL A 92 -3.89 -11.33 -13.23
CA VAL A 92 -3.99 -10.70 -14.55
C VAL A 92 -2.65 -10.04 -14.88
N GLU A 93 -2.12 -10.35 -16.05
CA GLU A 93 -0.82 -9.86 -16.53
C GLU A 93 0.38 -10.23 -15.64
N GLY A 94 0.19 -11.12 -14.67
CA GLY A 94 1.23 -11.49 -13.71
C GLY A 94 1.49 -10.45 -12.62
N ASN A 95 0.63 -9.43 -12.49
CA ASN A 95 0.83 -8.31 -11.57
C ASN A 95 -0.11 -8.38 -10.38
N LEU A 96 0.35 -7.89 -9.24
CA LEU A 96 -0.49 -7.62 -8.08
C LEU A 96 -0.55 -6.10 -7.91
N LYS A 97 -1.75 -5.51 -8.03
CA LYS A 97 -1.98 -4.06 -7.95
C LYS A 97 -2.79 -3.69 -6.72
N SER A 98 -2.65 -2.47 -6.21
CA SER A 98 -3.39 -2.02 -5.02
C SER A 98 -4.07 -0.66 -5.16
N TRP A 99 -3.39 0.42 -4.81
CA TRP A 99 -3.93 1.77 -4.74
C TRP A 99 -3.48 2.64 -5.91
N VAL A 100 -4.31 3.61 -6.28
CA VAL A 100 -4.05 4.54 -7.40
C VAL A 100 -3.54 5.85 -6.83
N GLY A 101 -2.24 6.09 -6.95
CA GLY A 101 -1.65 7.36 -6.56
C GLY A 101 -2.06 8.47 -7.52
N PHE A 102 -2.05 9.73 -7.06
CA PHE A 102 -2.30 10.87 -7.95
C PHE A 102 -1.35 10.90 -9.17
N ILE A 103 -0.10 10.45 -9.00
CA ILE A 103 0.89 10.37 -10.08
C ILE A 103 0.53 9.33 -11.16
N ASP A 104 -0.28 8.33 -10.82
CA ASP A 104 -0.69 7.24 -11.72
C ASP A 104 -1.93 7.61 -12.56
N THR A 105 -2.46 8.82 -12.37
CA THR A 105 -3.64 9.32 -13.10
C THR A 105 -3.36 9.75 -14.54
N ALA A 106 -2.09 9.70 -14.98
CA ALA A 106 -1.69 10.09 -16.34
C ALA A 106 -2.33 9.19 -17.42
N GLU A 107 -2.57 7.91 -17.12
CA GLU A 107 -3.32 6.98 -17.95
C GLU A 107 -4.39 6.31 -17.08
N PRO A 108 -5.69 6.39 -17.43
CA PRO A 108 -6.73 5.66 -16.70
C PRO A 108 -6.41 4.15 -16.70
N GLY A 109 -6.28 3.56 -15.51
CA GLY A 109 -6.12 2.12 -15.37
C GLY A 109 -4.75 1.62 -14.90
N ASP A 110 -3.83 2.50 -14.50
CA ASP A 110 -2.67 2.05 -13.72
C ASP A 110 -2.88 2.28 -12.20
N ALA A 111 -2.15 1.51 -11.40
CA ALA A 111 -2.21 1.49 -9.94
C ALA A 111 -0.88 0.94 -9.41
N PHE A 112 -0.53 1.19 -8.16
CA PHE A 112 0.72 0.70 -7.58
C PHE A 112 0.89 -0.83 -7.72
N TYR A 113 2.07 -1.27 -8.18
CA TYR A 113 2.42 -2.70 -8.41
C TYR A 113 3.83 -3.09 -7.93
N GLY A 114 4.29 -2.57 -6.78
CA GLY A 114 5.67 -2.76 -6.30
C GLY A 114 6.03 -4.15 -5.76
N TYR A 115 5.06 -5.05 -5.58
CA TYR A 115 5.29 -6.34 -4.93
C TYR A 115 6.04 -7.33 -5.84
N THR A 116 7.14 -7.90 -5.36
CA THR A 116 7.90 -8.92 -6.11
C THR A 116 7.70 -10.34 -5.60
N GLY A 117 6.84 -10.55 -4.60
CA GLY A 117 6.53 -11.88 -4.08
C GLY A 117 5.57 -11.86 -2.89
N PRO A 118 5.24 -13.03 -2.32
CA PRO A 118 4.43 -13.14 -1.12
C PRO A 118 5.16 -12.66 0.13
N GLY A 119 4.41 -12.29 1.18
CA GLY A 119 4.94 -11.97 2.51
C GLY A 119 5.43 -10.53 2.68
N TYR A 120 5.24 -9.67 1.69
CA TYR A 120 5.38 -8.22 1.87
C TYR A 120 4.40 -7.76 2.94
N ARG A 121 4.82 -6.79 3.74
CA ARG A 121 3.98 -6.12 4.73
C ARG A 121 3.94 -4.65 4.38
N GLU A 122 2.75 -4.07 4.38
CA GLU A 122 2.60 -2.62 4.30
C GLU A 122 1.74 -2.12 5.46
N GLU A 123 2.16 -0.98 5.99
CA GLU A 123 1.45 -0.20 6.98
C GLU A 123 1.02 1.12 6.35
N PHE A 124 -0.25 1.48 6.54
CA PHE A 124 -0.82 2.71 6.02
C PHE A 124 -1.27 3.60 7.16
N TRP A 125 -0.90 4.88 7.10
CA TRP A 125 -1.50 5.94 7.90
C TRP A 125 -2.23 6.88 6.95
N ILE A 126 -3.56 6.93 7.09
CA ILE A 126 -4.45 7.74 6.27
C ILE A 126 -4.94 8.88 7.13
N VAL A 127 -4.54 10.10 6.81
CA VAL A 127 -4.73 11.29 7.65
C VAL A 127 -5.51 12.34 6.89
N ASP A 128 -6.48 12.96 7.56
CA ASP A 128 -7.19 14.13 7.04
C ASP A 128 -6.44 15.40 7.43
N VAL A 129 -5.80 16.03 6.44
CA VAL A 129 -5.08 17.30 6.58
C VAL A 129 -5.94 18.40 5.96
N GLU A 130 -6.72 19.08 6.79
CA GLU A 130 -7.57 20.21 6.40
C GLU A 130 -8.50 19.92 5.20
N GLY A 131 -9.05 18.71 5.11
CA GLY A 131 -9.91 18.26 4.02
C GLY A 131 -9.16 17.55 2.89
N THR A 132 -7.84 17.42 2.99
CA THR A 132 -7.00 16.63 2.07
C THR A 132 -6.63 15.31 2.70
N ARG A 133 -7.05 14.20 2.09
CA ARG A 133 -6.68 12.85 2.53
C ARG A 133 -5.27 12.49 2.05
N LEU A 134 -4.32 12.48 2.98
CA LEU A 134 -2.95 12.04 2.77
C LEU A 134 -2.77 10.59 3.22
N MET A 135 -2.03 9.79 2.45
CA MET A 135 -1.63 8.44 2.84
C MET A 135 -0.10 8.35 2.95
N ILE A 136 0.37 7.89 4.10
CA ILE A 136 1.74 7.46 4.31
C ILE A 136 1.73 5.93 4.24
N ALA A 137 2.44 5.35 3.27
CA ALA A 137 2.59 3.90 3.12
C ALA A 137 4.03 3.51 3.47
N ALA A 138 4.19 2.59 4.41
CA ALA A 138 5.47 2.03 4.79
C ALA A 138 5.50 0.54 4.41
N GLU A 139 6.42 0.17 3.54
CA GLU A 139 6.57 -1.17 2.99
C GLU A 139 7.79 -1.87 3.59
N GLY A 140 7.63 -3.14 3.92
CA GLY A 140 8.71 -4.05 4.27
C GLY A 140 8.63 -5.33 3.44
N SER A 141 9.67 -5.62 2.68
CA SER A 141 9.78 -6.88 1.97
C SER A 141 9.99 -8.07 2.93
N PRO A 142 9.73 -9.31 2.49
CA PRO A 142 10.01 -10.51 3.28
C PRO A 142 11.47 -10.55 3.75
N GLY A 143 11.66 -10.77 5.05
CA GLY A 143 13.00 -10.88 5.64
C GLY A 143 13.67 -9.55 5.98
N SER A 144 12.98 -8.40 5.83
CA SER A 144 13.49 -7.11 6.30
C SER A 144 13.85 -7.14 7.79
N PRO A 145 15.07 -6.71 8.16
CA PRO A 145 15.49 -6.64 9.56
C PRO A 145 14.53 -5.82 10.41
N ALA A 146 14.35 -6.24 11.66
CA ALA A 146 13.53 -5.50 12.62
C ALA A 146 14.08 -4.08 12.89
N GLU A 147 15.38 -3.88 12.73
CA GLU A 147 16.03 -2.56 12.86
C GLU A 147 15.58 -1.61 11.74
N ASP A 148 15.63 -2.06 10.48
CA ASP A 148 15.18 -1.26 9.32
C ASP A 148 13.69 -0.91 9.43
N LEU A 149 12.86 -1.85 9.89
CA LEU A 149 11.44 -1.60 10.15
C LEU A 149 11.21 -0.60 11.29
N ALA A 150 12.04 -0.64 12.33
CA ALA A 150 11.98 0.30 13.44
C ALA A 150 12.43 1.71 13.01
N GLU A 151 13.47 1.81 12.18
CA GLU A 151 13.91 3.07 11.59
C GLU A 151 12.82 3.66 10.67
N LEU A 152 12.21 2.85 9.83
CA LEU A 152 11.08 3.24 8.98
C LEU A 152 9.94 3.84 9.81
N ARG A 153 9.62 3.21 10.94
CA ARG A 153 8.59 3.69 11.85
C ARG A 153 8.99 4.98 12.56
N ALA A 154 10.26 5.12 12.94
CA ALA A 154 10.77 6.37 13.51
C ALA A 154 10.68 7.53 12.51
N ILE A 155 10.86 7.27 11.21
CA ILE A 155 10.64 8.27 10.15
C ILE A 155 9.17 8.71 10.15
N VAL A 156 8.22 7.76 10.12
CA VAL A 156 6.78 8.06 10.17
C VAL A 156 6.40 8.84 11.43
N ASP A 157 6.90 8.43 12.60
CA ASP A 157 6.62 9.10 13.87
C ASP A 157 7.22 10.52 13.94
N SER A 158 8.22 10.82 13.10
CA SER A 158 8.85 12.14 13.00
C SER A 158 8.21 13.08 11.98
N VAL A 159 7.23 12.58 11.20
CA VAL A 159 6.54 13.38 10.18
C VAL A 159 5.89 14.59 10.82
N ARG A 160 6.15 15.75 10.21
CA ARG A 160 5.49 17.02 10.50
C ARG A 160 4.75 17.49 9.26
N ILE A 161 3.53 17.95 9.44
CA ILE A 161 2.66 18.36 8.36
C ILE A 161 2.56 19.88 8.40
N GLU A 162 3.21 20.54 7.44
CA GLU A 162 3.14 22.00 7.26
C GLU A 162 2.04 22.35 6.23
N PRO A 163 1.12 23.28 6.54
CA PRO A 163 0.05 23.71 5.62
C PRO A 163 0.54 24.54 4.42
#